data_AF-A0A0F8YVW4-F1
#
_entry.id   AF-A0A0F8YVW4-F1
#
_cell.length_a   1.000
_cell.length_b   1.000
_cell.length_c   1.000
_cell.angle_alpha   90.00
_cell.angle_beta   90.00
_cell.angle_gamma   90.00
#
_symmetry.space_group_name_H-M   'P 1'
#
loop_
_entity.id
_entity.type
_entity.pdbx_description
1 polymer ?
#
loop_
_entity_poly.entity_id
_entity_poly.type
_entity_poly.pdbx_seq_one_letter_code
_entity_poly.pdbx_strand_id
1 'polypeptide(L)'
;MNESTSLISPEIIGESIIPHVADDSRKFNYLSLRASGIGIREACKRAGVPPTTLKKWRHNDQNLKYWDGPGLLTLRKSYRNQLLLELWSRNFRRVLEDQAELLEIPEDMLTKDQRKAREKVWK
;
A
#
# COMPACT_ATOMS: atom_id res chain seq x y z
N MET A 1 -21.79 16.24 -3.56
CA MET A 1 -22.23 14.85 -3.81
C MET A 1 -20.99 13.98 -3.78
N ASN A 2 -21.00 13.03 -2.83
CA ASN A 2 -20.19 11.81 -2.74
C ASN A 2 -18.67 11.94 -2.50
N GLU A 3 -18.34 12.01 -1.20
CA GLU A 3 -17.15 11.33 -0.65
C GLU A 3 -17.16 9.87 -1.10
N SER A 4 -16.09 9.39 -1.71
CA SER A 4 -15.62 7.98 -1.69
C SER A 4 -14.39 7.82 -2.60
N THR A 5 -13.54 6.84 -2.26
CA THR A 5 -12.36 6.31 -3.00
C THR A 5 -11.10 7.20 -2.94
N SER A 6 -10.00 6.86 -2.27
CA SER A 6 -9.49 5.59 -1.76
C SER A 6 -8.50 5.94 -0.64
N LEU A 7 -8.94 5.87 0.61
CA LEU A 7 -8.01 5.80 1.73
C LEU A 7 -7.53 4.35 1.74
N ILE A 8 -6.48 4.05 0.98
CA ILE A 8 -5.76 2.78 1.15
C ILE A 8 -5.25 2.81 2.58
N SER A 9 -5.93 2.08 3.44
CA SER A 9 -5.57 2.03 4.83
C SER A 9 -4.24 1.26 4.96
N PRO A 10 -3.44 1.54 6.01
CA PRO A 10 -2.24 0.76 6.31
C PRO A 10 -2.44 -0.75 6.27
N GLU A 11 -3.66 -1.22 6.52
CA GLU A 11 -4.04 -2.62 6.45
C GLU A 11 -3.97 -3.19 5.03
N ILE A 12 -4.43 -2.47 3.99
CA ILE A 12 -4.43 -2.94 2.59
C ILE A 12 -3.00 -3.08 2.04
N ILE A 13 -2.10 -2.15 2.38
CA ILE A 13 -0.68 -2.27 2.06
C ILE A 13 -0.07 -3.46 2.81
N GLY A 14 -0.52 -3.71 4.05
CA GLY A 14 -0.17 -4.93 4.77
C GLY A 14 -0.57 -6.20 4.02
N GLU A 15 -1.74 -6.22 3.37
CA GLU A 15 -2.34 -7.41 2.73
C GLU A 15 -1.55 -7.87 1.52
N SER A 16 -0.95 -6.93 0.78
CA SER A 16 -0.11 -7.24 -0.37
C SER A 16 1.30 -7.71 0.01
N ILE A 17 1.80 -7.34 1.19
CA ILE A 17 3.23 -7.45 1.54
C ILE A 17 3.51 -8.61 2.47
N ILE A 18 2.63 -8.82 3.42
CA ILE A 18 2.81 -9.88 4.39
C ILE A 18 2.57 -11.16 3.60
N PRO A 19 3.60 -12.01 3.44
CA PRO A 19 3.36 -13.31 2.81
C PRO A 19 2.22 -13.98 3.57
N HIS A 20 1.46 -14.88 2.95
CA HIS A 20 0.39 -15.64 3.63
C HIS A 20 0.97 -16.42 4.83
N VAL A 21 1.20 -15.72 5.94
CA VAL A 21 1.80 -16.22 7.18
C VAL A 21 0.70 -16.75 8.07
N ALA A 22 -0.57 -16.57 7.71
CA ALA A 22 -1.66 -17.00 8.56
C ALA A 22 -2.99 -17.12 7.83
N ASP A 23 -3.60 -18.30 7.96
CA ASP A 23 -5.06 -18.49 7.87
C ASP A 23 -5.83 -17.78 9.01
N ASP A 24 -5.15 -17.00 9.88
CA ASP A 24 -5.72 -16.25 11.01
C ASP A 24 -5.54 -14.74 10.77
N SER A 25 -6.67 -14.04 10.57
CA SER A 25 -6.73 -12.59 10.34
C SER A 25 -6.06 -11.76 11.44
N ARG A 26 -5.97 -12.26 12.68
CA ARG A 26 -5.33 -11.54 13.79
C ARG A 26 -3.81 -11.55 13.69
N LYS A 27 -3.22 -12.64 13.20
CA LYS A 27 -1.76 -12.73 12.97
C LYS A 27 -1.36 -11.76 11.86
N PHE A 28 -2.16 -11.73 10.80
CA PHE A 28 -2.02 -10.80 9.70
C PHE A 28 -2.08 -9.34 10.20
N ASN A 29 -3.16 -8.95 10.89
CA ASN A 29 -3.32 -7.60 11.43
C ASN A 29 -2.16 -7.20 12.35
N TYR A 30 -1.72 -8.11 13.23
CA TYR A 30 -0.57 -7.88 14.08
C TYR A 30 0.71 -7.62 13.27
N LEU A 31 1.00 -8.43 12.25
CA LEU A 31 2.18 -8.25 11.41
C LEU A 31 2.12 -6.96 10.57
N SER A 32 0.95 -6.54 10.10
CA SER A 32 0.74 -5.26 9.39
C SER A 32 1.14 -4.07 10.25
N LEU A 33 0.70 -4.07 11.51
CA LEU A 33 1.09 -3.04 12.47
C LEU A 33 2.59 -3.07 12.74
N ARG A 34 3.20 -4.26 12.86
CA ARG A 34 4.66 -4.39 13.04
C ARG A 34 5.45 -3.89 11.82
N ALA A 35 4.96 -4.16 10.62
CA ALA A 35 5.53 -3.72 9.35
C ALA A 35 5.43 -2.19 9.15
N SER A 36 4.38 -1.55 9.67
CA SER A 36 4.25 -0.09 9.66
C SER A 36 5.16 0.63 10.68
N GLY A 37 5.88 -0.12 11.52
CA GLY A 37 6.82 0.41 12.50
C GLY A 37 6.28 0.41 13.94
N ILE A 38 5.05 -0.02 14.17
CA ILE A 38 4.46 -0.08 15.52
C ILE A 38 5.19 -1.11 16.38
N GLY A 39 5.40 -0.75 17.65
CA GLY A 39 6.04 -1.62 18.64
C GLY A 39 5.15 -2.80 19.05
N ILE A 40 5.76 -3.83 19.62
CA ILE A 40 5.10 -5.10 19.97
C ILE A 40 3.84 -4.90 20.82
N ARG A 41 3.96 -4.13 21.93
CA ARG A 41 2.87 -3.93 22.89
C ARG A 41 1.66 -3.23 22.25
N GLU A 42 1.91 -2.18 21.48
CA GLU A 42 0.87 -1.40 20.83
C GLU A 42 0.24 -2.18 19.66
N ALA A 43 1.04 -2.94 18.91
CA ALA A 43 0.54 -3.82 17.86
C ALA A 43 -0.38 -4.91 18.43
N CYS A 44 0.00 -5.54 19.54
CA CYS A 44 -0.85 -6.50 20.26
C CYS A 44 -2.17 -5.86 20.71
N LYS A 45 -2.11 -4.66 21.31
CA LYS A 45 -3.29 -3.94 21.79
C LYS A 45 -4.26 -3.65 20.64
N ARG A 46 -3.76 -3.09 19.52
CA ARG A 46 -4.59 -2.73 18.35
C ARG A 46 -5.13 -3.96 17.61
N ALA A 47 -4.36 -5.04 17.54
CA ALA A 47 -4.81 -6.29 16.91
C ALA A 47 -5.71 -7.14 17.83
N GLY A 48 -5.96 -6.72 19.09
CA GLY A 48 -6.73 -7.52 20.06
C GLY A 48 -6.06 -8.84 20.43
N VAL A 49 -4.72 -8.90 20.40
CA VAL A 49 -3.94 -10.11 20.66
C VAL A 49 -3.33 -10.06 22.07
N PRO A 50 -3.73 -10.95 23.00
CA PRO A 50 -3.10 -11.05 24.30
C PRO A 50 -1.61 -11.40 24.20
N PRO A 51 -0.74 -10.90 25.10
CA PRO A 51 0.70 -11.24 25.09
C PRO A 51 0.98 -12.75 25.20
N THR A 52 0.12 -13.47 25.94
CA THR A 52 0.19 -14.94 26.06
C THR A 52 -0.08 -15.64 24.73
N THR A 53 -1.02 -15.13 23.93
CA THR A 53 -1.32 -15.61 22.58
C THR A 53 -0.14 -15.37 21.64
N LEU A 54 0.46 -14.18 21.66
CA LEU A 54 1.65 -13.89 20.86
C LEU A 54 2.82 -14.83 21.22
N LYS A 55 3.03 -15.10 22.52
CA LYS A 55 4.05 -16.06 22.96
C LYS A 55 3.80 -17.46 22.39
N LYS A 56 2.55 -17.93 22.42
CA LYS A 56 2.16 -19.22 21.80
C LYS A 56 2.37 -19.22 20.29
N TRP A 57 1.98 -18.16 19.59
CA TRP A 57 2.20 -18.05 18.15
C TRP A 57 3.67 -18.12 17.78
N ARG A 58 4.54 -17.34 18.44
CA ARG A 58 5.99 -17.39 18.18
C ARG A 58 6.63 -18.74 18.49
N HIS A 59 6.03 -19.55 19.36
CA HIS A 59 6.51 -20.89 19.66
C HIS A 59 6.07 -21.90 18.57
N ASN A 60 4.80 -21.85 18.17
CA ASN A 60 4.18 -22.84 17.30
C ASN A 60 4.31 -22.53 15.80
N ASP A 61 4.53 -21.25 15.46
CA ASP A 61 4.54 -20.75 14.09
C ASP A 61 5.90 -20.11 13.79
N GLN A 62 6.77 -20.89 13.14
CA GLN A 62 8.12 -20.43 12.79
C GLN A 62 8.09 -19.31 11.74
N ASN A 63 7.08 -19.27 10.87
CA ASN A 63 6.92 -18.20 9.89
C ASN A 63 6.60 -16.88 10.60
N LEU A 64 5.62 -16.89 11.50
CA LEU A 64 5.31 -15.71 12.31
C LEU A 64 6.52 -15.29 13.13
N LYS A 65 7.24 -16.23 13.76
CA LYS A 65 8.45 -15.93 14.54
C LYS A 65 9.53 -15.26 13.68
N TYR A 66 9.74 -15.72 12.45
CA TYR A 66 10.69 -15.13 11.52
C TYR A 66 10.30 -13.69 11.16
N TRP A 67 9.06 -13.50 10.70
CA TRP A 67 8.55 -12.19 10.25
C TRP A 67 8.42 -11.18 11.38
N ASP A 68 8.21 -11.66 12.60
CA ASP A 68 8.13 -10.83 13.80
C ASP A 68 9.51 -10.54 14.44
N GLY A 69 10.58 -11.11 13.88
CA GLY A 69 11.96 -10.99 14.32
C GLY A 69 12.90 -10.66 13.15
N PRO A 70 13.77 -11.58 12.69
CA PRO A 70 14.77 -11.29 11.65
C PRO A 70 14.19 -10.74 10.33
N GLY A 71 13.02 -11.23 9.92
CA GLY A 71 12.34 -10.81 8.68
C GLY A 71 11.65 -9.44 8.78
N LEU A 72 11.54 -8.87 9.97
CA LEU A 72 10.79 -7.62 10.20
C LEU A 72 11.36 -6.44 9.41
N LEU A 73 12.69 -6.36 9.27
CA LEU A 73 13.32 -5.28 8.53
C LEU A 73 12.93 -5.32 7.05
N THR A 74 12.83 -6.53 6.48
CA THR A 74 12.38 -6.74 5.11
C THR A 74 10.91 -6.31 4.96
N LEU A 75 10.04 -6.72 5.89
CA LEU A 75 8.63 -6.27 5.89
C LEU A 75 8.51 -4.75 5.95
N ARG A 76 9.27 -4.10 6.83
CA ARG A 76 9.28 -2.64 6.96
C ARG A 76 9.76 -1.94 5.69
N LYS A 77 10.80 -2.48 5.04
CA LYS A 77 11.29 -1.95 3.76
C LYS A 77 10.23 -2.07 2.67
N SER A 78 9.62 -3.24 2.54
CA SER A 78 8.54 -3.46 1.57
C SER A 78 7.36 -2.53 1.85
N TYR A 79 6.93 -2.40 3.12
CA TYR A 79 5.85 -1.53 3.54
C TYR A 79 6.11 -0.07 3.17
N ARG A 80 7.31 0.42 3.49
CA ARG A 80 7.72 1.78 3.12
C ARG A 80 7.73 1.99 1.62
N ASN A 81 8.27 1.05 0.85
CA ASN A 81 8.35 1.19 -0.60
C ASN A 81 6.96 1.25 -1.25
N GLN A 82 6.03 0.39 -0.82
CA GLN A 82 4.64 0.45 -1.31
C GLN A 82 3.95 1.74 -0.87
N LEU A 83 4.08 2.15 0.39
CA LEU A 83 3.53 3.42 0.87
C LEU A 83 4.03 4.61 0.05
N LEU A 84 5.34 4.65 -0.26
CA LEU A 84 5.92 5.70 -1.08
C LEU A 84 5.38 5.65 -2.52
N LEU A 85 5.28 4.47 -3.12
CA LEU A 85 4.72 4.31 -4.46
C LEU A 85 3.27 4.79 -4.53
N GLU A 86 2.46 4.46 -3.53
CA GLU A 86 1.06 4.89 -3.45
C GLU A 86 0.92 6.41 -3.26
N LEU A 87 1.67 6.98 -2.31
CA LEU A 87 1.66 8.42 -2.07
C LEU A 87 2.16 9.18 -3.30
N TRP A 88 3.21 8.68 -3.95
CA TRP A 88 3.75 9.26 -5.18
C TRP A 88 2.71 9.17 -6.30
N SER A 89 2.15 7.99 -6.56
CA SER A 89 1.17 7.79 -7.64
C SER A 89 -0.07 8.67 -7.46
N ARG A 90 -0.58 8.76 -6.23
CA ARG A 90 -1.70 9.65 -5.89
C ARG A 90 -1.35 11.12 -6.13
N ASN A 91 -0.21 11.57 -5.62
CA ASN A 91 0.19 12.97 -5.75
C ASN A 91 0.51 13.32 -7.21
N PHE A 92 1.16 12.41 -7.93
CA PHE A 92 1.48 12.56 -9.35
C PHE A 92 0.21 12.66 -10.19
N ARG A 93 -0.77 11.79 -9.93
CA ARG A 93 -2.09 11.87 -10.58
C ARG A 93 -2.75 13.24 -10.38
N ARG A 94 -2.72 13.78 -9.16
CA ARG A 94 -3.28 15.11 -8.87
C ARG A 94 -2.56 16.21 -9.65
N VAL A 95 -1.23 16.17 -9.72
CA VAL A 95 -0.46 17.14 -10.52
C VAL A 95 -0.84 17.05 -12.01
N LEU A 96 -1.01 15.84 -12.53
CA LEU A 96 -1.45 15.63 -13.91
C LEU A 96 -2.89 16.07 -14.19
N GLU A 97 -3.79 15.93 -13.20
CA GLU A 97 -5.17 16.42 -13.28
C GLU A 97 -5.22 17.95 -13.23
N ASP A 98 -4.44 18.59 -12.36
CA ASP A 98 -4.33 20.05 -12.27
C ASP A 98 -3.61 20.66 -13.48
N GLN A 99 -2.70 19.91 -14.11
CA GLN A 99 -1.95 20.32 -15.29
C GLN A 99 -2.24 19.42 -16.48
N ALA A 100 -3.51 19.28 -16.83
CA ALA A 100 -3.93 18.49 -18.00
C ALA A 100 -3.20 18.92 -19.30
N GLU A 101 -2.87 20.21 -19.42
CA GLU A 101 -2.07 20.79 -20.52
C GLU A 101 -0.68 20.15 -20.66
N LEU A 102 -0.06 19.69 -19.56
CA LEU A 102 1.25 19.02 -19.58
C LEU A 102 1.21 17.61 -20.17
N LEU A 103 0.02 17.00 -20.22
CA LEU A 103 -0.23 15.73 -20.90
C LEU A 103 -0.60 15.90 -22.37
N GLU A 104 -0.89 17.13 -22.81
CA GLU A 104 -1.12 17.38 -24.22
C GLU A 104 0.20 17.29 -24.97
N ILE A 105 0.26 16.35 -25.91
CA ILE A 105 1.35 16.33 -26.89
C ILE A 105 1.23 17.67 -27.65
N PRO A 106 2.29 18.51 -27.67
CA PRO A 106 2.23 19.78 -28.35
C PRO A 106 1.93 19.55 -29.83
N GLU A 107 1.12 20.44 -30.40
CA GLU A 107 0.45 20.19 -31.68
C GLU A 107 1.44 20.00 -32.84
N ASP A 108 2.62 20.61 -32.73
CA ASP A 108 3.75 20.46 -33.63
C ASP A 108 4.36 19.05 -33.63
N MET A 109 4.22 18.30 -32.53
CA MET A 109 4.66 16.91 -32.39
C MET A 109 3.61 15.87 -32.80
N LEU A 110 2.38 16.29 -33.10
CA LEU A 110 1.33 15.39 -33.60
C LEU A 110 1.47 15.14 -35.11
N THR A 111 1.31 13.88 -35.52
CA THR A 111 1.18 13.53 -36.95
C THR A 111 -0.14 14.06 -37.53
N LYS A 112 -0.23 14.22 -38.86
CA LYS A 112 -1.46 14.68 -39.53
C LYS A 112 -2.69 13.84 -39.16
N ASP A 113 -2.52 12.54 -39.00
CA ASP A 113 -3.60 11.61 -38.63
C ASP A 113 -4.04 11.80 -37.18
N GLN A 114 -3.09 12.04 -36.27
CA GLN A 114 -3.38 12.33 -34.86
C GLN A 114 -4.08 13.68 -34.68
N ARG A 115 -3.74 14.71 -35.47
CA ARG A 115 -4.43 16.01 -35.46
C ARG A 115 -5.89 15.89 -35.88
N LYS A 116 -6.16 15.19 -36.99
CA LYS A 116 -7.53 14.90 -37.47
C LYS A 116 -8.38 14.13 -36.46
N ALA A 117 -7.77 13.19 -35.72
CA ALA A 117 -8.47 12.43 -34.69
C ALA A 117 -8.85 13.32 -33.49
N ARG A 118 -7.96 14.23 -33.09
CA ARG A 118 -8.18 15.16 -31.97
C ARG A 118 -9.32 16.14 -32.25
N GLU A 119 -9.42 16.68 -33.47
CA GLU A 119 -10.55 17.55 -33.89
C GLU A 119 -11.92 16.86 -33.88
N LYS A 120 -11.95 15.52 -33.92
CA LYS A 120 -13.18 14.72 -33.99
C LYS A 120 -13.73 14.32 -32.62
N VAL A 121 -12.90 14.38 -31.58
CA VAL A 121 -13.26 14.00 -30.19
C VAL A 121 -13.96 15.13 -29.44
N TRP A 122 -13.80 16.38 -29.90
CA TRP A 122 -14.33 17.59 -29.24
C TRP A 122 -15.48 18.27 -30.02
N LYS A 123 -16.08 17.55 -30.99
CA LYS A 123 -17.35 17.92 -31.64
C LYS A 123 -18.43 16.94 -31.22
#